data_AF-A0A0R3RME8-F1
#
_entry.id   AF-A0A0R3RME8-F1
#
_cell.length_a   1.000
_cell.length_b   1.000
_cell.length_c   1.000
_cell.angle_alpha   90.00
_cell.angle_beta   90.00
_cell.angle_gamma   90.00
#
_symmetry.space_group_name_H-M   'P 1'
#
loop_
_entity.id
_entity.type
_entity.pdbx_description
1 polymer ?
#
loop_
_entity_poly.entity_id
_entity_poly.type
_entity_poly.pdbx_seq_one_letter_code
_entity_poly.pdbx_strand_id
1 'polypeptide(L)'
;MCSNHSTFNHYNFCNLHCPFYVFRDAGTHAKPLEVSVERMHLTNVLSGSYETEFPTLGSLVLDQNTAEVDDAVKDSSSHADLVDKRENDELTIARKEQIEEEFKGSYTMETLLKRCFLTALKYRVTKKSQLPLDIGEFYSRFLLPCVPSGRRIDMRKTVYKKFSVFLGDINKSGSEPIVKLITNKNKGSGMITEINWMHPFLKDFEITDEKIDDTKTEKRLIKVDDYLAVTEPVSAIFRNQYEKGSLVDKAQARRIITTYVKSNNPNMEGKLILPNDNLLISLLGSREPVDWNTLLQKIISKMTKTYIITWADGRQLTRKLALPKITFKIESRAGNKKVTFVNNLSIYGIDPKKFCREIQTGVATSAVVNNSAECEGLQILVQGNQISFISNLLSKYGIEKKHMIGLELAPKK
;
A
#
# COMPACT_ATOMS: atom_id res chain seq x y z
N MET A 1 48.10 -4.62 -46.17
CA MET A 1 48.27 -3.70 -47.32
C MET A 1 46.92 -3.50 -48.00
N CYS A 2 46.76 -2.38 -48.70
CA CYS A 2 45.75 -2.13 -49.77
C CYS A 2 44.25 -2.37 -49.46
N SER A 3 43.58 -1.27 -49.15
CA SER A 3 42.13 -1.04 -49.19
C SER A 3 41.52 -1.13 -50.61
N ASN A 4 40.21 -1.38 -50.73
CA ASN A 4 39.19 -0.44 -51.29
C ASN A 4 37.97 -1.08 -52.01
N HIS A 5 36.86 -0.33 -51.95
CA HIS A 5 35.65 -0.35 -52.80
C HIS A 5 34.68 -1.55 -52.74
N SER A 6 33.41 -1.46 -53.22
CA SER A 6 32.41 -0.36 -53.15
C SER A 6 31.09 -0.77 -53.87
N THR A 7 29.93 -0.45 -53.29
CA THR A 7 28.64 -0.08 -53.94
C THR A 7 27.84 -1.02 -54.88
N PHE A 8 26.53 -1.12 -54.54
CA PHE A 8 25.31 -1.08 -55.40
C PHE A 8 24.61 -2.35 -55.97
N ASN A 9 23.46 -2.64 -55.35
CA ASN A 9 22.11 -2.87 -55.93
C ASN A 9 21.91 -3.59 -57.29
N HIS A 10 21.03 -4.59 -57.27
CA HIS A 10 19.85 -4.60 -58.15
C HIS A 10 18.61 -5.26 -57.51
N TYR A 11 17.43 -4.87 -58.00
CA TYR A 11 16.11 -5.41 -57.61
C TYR A 11 15.83 -6.77 -58.25
N ASN A 12 14.95 -7.57 -57.64
CA ASN A 12 13.79 -8.06 -58.40
C ASN A 12 12.57 -8.42 -57.53
N PHE A 13 11.38 -8.37 -58.14
CA PHE A 13 10.08 -8.70 -57.54
C PHE A 13 9.79 -10.21 -57.64
N CYS A 14 8.95 -10.72 -56.74
CA CYS A 14 7.86 -11.63 -57.15
C CYS A 14 6.64 -11.51 -56.22
N ASN A 15 5.47 -11.91 -56.74
CA ASN A 15 4.14 -11.70 -56.16
C ASN A 15 3.48 -13.05 -55.79
N LEU A 16 2.19 -12.99 -55.39
CA LEU A 16 1.20 -14.09 -55.33
C LEU A 16 1.29 -15.04 -54.11
N HIS A 17 0.18 -15.47 -53.48
CA HIS A 17 -1.21 -14.97 -53.53
C HIS A 17 -2.01 -15.46 -52.29
N CYS A 18 -3.13 -14.79 -51.98
CA CYS A 18 -4.17 -15.36 -51.12
C CYS A 18 -5.21 -16.13 -51.95
N PRO A 19 -5.92 -17.11 -51.36
CA PRO A 19 -7.27 -17.48 -51.78
C PRO A 19 -8.30 -17.19 -50.68
N PHE A 20 -9.22 -16.26 -50.96
CA PHE A 20 -10.56 -16.30 -50.36
C PHE A 20 -11.38 -17.36 -51.11
N TYR A 21 -12.24 -18.11 -50.42
CA TYR A 21 -13.44 -18.66 -51.03
C TYR A 21 -14.58 -18.77 -50.00
N VAL A 22 -15.81 -18.70 -50.51
CA VAL A 22 -17.06 -18.60 -49.75
C VAL A 22 -18.06 -19.56 -50.40
N PHE A 23 -18.86 -20.32 -49.64
CA PHE A 23 -20.34 -20.37 -49.78
C PHE A 23 -21.09 -21.38 -48.89
N ARG A 24 -22.27 -20.91 -48.43
CA ARG A 24 -23.58 -21.61 -48.29
C ARG A 24 -23.93 -22.44 -47.05
N ASP A 25 -25.18 -22.27 -46.65
CA ASP A 25 -25.92 -23.00 -45.63
C ASP A 25 -26.44 -24.37 -46.10
N ALA A 26 -26.51 -25.31 -45.15
CA ALA A 26 -27.53 -26.34 -45.07
C ALA A 26 -27.62 -26.82 -43.61
N GLY A 27 -28.82 -27.14 -43.12
CA GLY A 27 -29.02 -27.70 -41.77
C GLY A 27 -29.92 -28.94 -41.80
N THR A 28 -29.68 -29.88 -40.90
CA THR A 28 -30.58 -31.02 -40.64
C THR A 28 -30.35 -31.62 -39.24
N HIS A 29 -31.28 -32.46 -38.80
CA HIS A 29 -31.34 -33.01 -37.44
C HIS A 29 -30.40 -34.20 -37.22
N ALA A 30 -29.89 -34.33 -35.99
CA ALA A 30 -29.60 -35.60 -35.33
C ALA A 30 -29.94 -35.51 -33.83
N LYS A 31 -30.36 -36.62 -33.22
CA LYS A 31 -30.67 -36.75 -31.78
C LYS A 31 -29.77 -37.86 -31.16
N PRO A 32 -29.71 -38.00 -29.82
CA PRO A 32 -28.58 -38.64 -29.14
C PRO A 32 -28.59 -40.17 -29.16
N LEU A 33 -27.47 -40.75 -28.69
CA LEU A 33 -27.33 -42.18 -28.36
C LEU A 33 -27.16 -42.39 -26.85
N GLU A 34 -27.76 -43.47 -26.38
CA GLU A 34 -27.93 -43.89 -24.99
C GLU A 34 -27.79 -45.43 -24.94
N VAL A 35 -27.51 -46.09 -23.81
CA VAL A 35 -27.55 -45.61 -22.41
C VAL A 35 -26.14 -45.23 -21.90
N SER A 36 -25.39 -45.87 -21.00
CA SER A 36 -25.54 -47.10 -20.20
C SER A 36 -25.10 -46.87 -18.76
N VAL A 37 -25.68 -47.63 -17.83
CA VAL A 37 -25.40 -47.58 -16.39
C VAL A 37 -25.05 -48.97 -15.90
N GLU A 38 -24.02 -49.08 -15.07
CA GLU A 38 -23.87 -50.24 -14.18
C GLU A 38 -23.62 -49.76 -12.75
N ARG A 39 -24.38 -50.33 -11.80
CA ARG A 39 -24.23 -50.12 -10.36
C ARG A 39 -23.58 -51.36 -9.77
N MET A 40 -22.78 -51.19 -8.72
CA MET A 40 -22.97 -52.03 -7.54
C MET A 40 -22.64 -51.27 -6.26
N HIS A 41 -23.26 -51.71 -5.17
CA HIS A 41 -23.11 -51.12 -3.83
C HIS A 41 -21.96 -51.79 -3.08
N LEU A 42 -21.42 -51.11 -2.06
CA LEU A 42 -21.20 -51.73 -0.74
C LEU A 42 -21.13 -50.64 0.35
N THR A 43 -21.05 -51.05 1.62
CA THR A 43 -21.61 -50.31 2.76
C THR A 43 -20.61 -49.78 3.78
N ASN A 44 -21.09 -48.81 4.58
CA ASN A 44 -20.57 -48.32 5.87
C ASN A 44 -19.44 -49.12 6.54
N VAL A 45 -18.36 -48.40 6.89
CA VAL A 45 -17.59 -48.61 8.13
C VAL A 45 -17.49 -47.26 8.84
N LEU A 46 -17.50 -47.27 10.18
CA LEU A 46 -17.51 -46.08 11.04
C LEU A 46 -16.23 -46.01 11.89
N SER A 47 -15.97 -44.82 12.45
CA SER A 47 -14.93 -44.49 13.44
C SER A 47 -13.47 -44.49 12.96
N GLY A 48 -12.66 -43.61 13.56
CA GLY A 48 -11.28 -43.32 13.16
C GLY A 48 -10.88 -41.90 13.53
N SER A 49 -10.60 -41.67 14.81
CA SER A 49 -10.19 -40.35 15.33
C SER A 49 -8.70 -40.08 15.08
N TYR A 50 -8.36 -38.85 14.67
CA TYR A 50 -7.01 -38.31 14.82
C TYR A 50 -7.05 -36.88 15.37
N GLU A 51 -6.71 -36.74 16.65
CA GLU A 51 -5.99 -35.55 17.12
C GLU A 51 -4.48 -35.75 16.85
N THR A 52 -3.67 -34.77 17.25
CA THR A 52 -2.20 -34.75 17.18
C THR A 52 -1.58 -34.88 15.79
N GLU A 53 -1.07 -33.75 15.26
CA GLU A 53 0.37 -33.59 14.96
C GLU A 53 0.65 -32.12 14.58
N PHE A 54 1.20 -31.36 15.54
CA PHE A 54 1.76 -30.01 15.33
C PHE A 54 3.18 -30.00 15.91
N PRO A 55 4.24 -29.89 15.08
CA PRO A 55 5.60 -29.78 15.58
C PRO A 55 5.81 -28.50 16.40
N THR A 56 6.46 -28.63 17.55
CA THR A 56 6.73 -27.52 18.49
C THR A 56 7.98 -26.72 18.11
N LEU A 57 7.98 -25.42 18.43
CA LEU A 57 9.19 -24.60 18.37
C LEU A 57 10.11 -24.92 19.56
N GLY A 58 11.42 -25.04 19.31
CA GLY A 58 12.41 -24.86 20.38
C GLY A 58 13.71 -25.66 20.27
N SER A 59 14.60 -25.34 19.33
CA SER A 59 16.06 -25.43 19.56
C SER A 59 16.84 -24.71 18.46
N LEU A 60 17.45 -23.57 18.80
CA LEU A 60 18.68 -23.07 18.18
C LEU A 60 19.49 -22.43 19.30
N VAL A 61 20.68 -22.98 19.55
CA VAL A 61 21.59 -22.55 20.62
C VAL A 61 22.47 -21.39 20.11
N LEU A 62 22.90 -20.53 21.04
CA LEU A 62 23.88 -19.49 20.77
C LEU A 62 25.29 -20.08 20.84
N ASP A 63 26.01 -20.11 19.72
CA ASP A 63 27.46 -20.27 19.74
C ASP A 63 28.13 -18.92 20.00
N GLN A 64 29.00 -18.87 21.01
CA GLN A 64 29.92 -17.78 21.26
C GLN A 64 31.28 -18.13 20.65
N ASN A 65 31.95 -17.16 20.02
CA ASN A 65 33.38 -17.24 19.76
C ASN A 65 34.01 -15.85 19.90
N THR A 66 35.01 -15.75 20.76
CA THR A 66 35.84 -14.57 20.99
C THR A 66 37.21 -14.78 20.37
N ALA A 67 37.69 -13.80 19.61
CA ALA A 67 39.09 -13.68 19.21
C ALA A 67 39.45 -12.20 19.07
N GLU A 68 40.59 -11.84 19.64
CA GLU A 68 41.34 -10.59 19.42
C GLU A 68 42.15 -10.74 18.10
N VAL A 69 42.90 -9.78 17.56
CA VAL A 69 43.64 -8.64 18.13
C VAL A 69 43.84 -7.52 17.06
N ASP A 70 44.45 -6.42 17.51
CA ASP A 70 45.45 -5.57 16.84
C ASP A 70 45.11 -4.13 16.42
N ASP A 71 46.16 -3.32 16.57
CA ASP A 71 46.16 -1.86 16.73
C ASP A 71 46.59 -1.11 15.46
N ALA A 72 46.15 0.15 15.31
CA ALA A 72 46.75 1.11 14.37
C ALA A 72 46.43 2.57 14.73
N VAL A 73 47.13 3.11 15.74
CA VAL A 73 47.05 4.53 16.11
C VAL A 73 47.59 5.44 14.99
N LYS A 74 46.92 6.58 14.75
CA LYS A 74 47.65 7.80 14.37
C LYS A 74 46.99 9.08 14.89
N ASP A 75 47.82 9.93 15.47
CA ASP A 75 47.50 11.16 16.20
C ASP A 75 48.09 12.37 15.48
N SER A 76 47.48 13.55 15.67
CA SER A 76 48.12 14.85 15.49
C SER A 76 47.31 16.00 16.11
N SER A 77 47.66 16.38 17.36
CA SER A 77 47.96 17.76 17.82
C SER A 77 47.01 18.92 17.42
N SER A 78 46.56 19.82 18.31
CA SER A 78 46.97 20.19 19.69
C SER A 78 45.82 21.00 20.36
N HIS A 79 45.89 21.77 21.46
CA HIS A 79 46.98 22.45 22.17
C HIS A 79 46.63 22.74 23.67
N ALA A 80 47.47 23.54 24.33
CA ALA A 80 47.33 24.11 25.68
C ALA A 80 46.09 25.04 25.84
N ASP A 81 45.64 25.46 27.03
CA ASP A 81 46.36 25.74 28.30
C ASP A 81 45.65 25.27 29.58
N LEU A 82 46.29 25.48 30.74
CA LEU A 82 45.82 25.15 32.11
C LEU A 82 45.72 26.45 32.96
N VAL A 83 45.51 26.51 34.29
CA VAL A 83 45.50 25.61 35.47
C VAL A 83 44.59 26.29 36.54
N ASP A 84 44.00 25.64 37.56
CA ASP A 84 43.76 24.23 37.92
C ASP A 84 42.46 24.22 38.78
N LYS A 85 41.93 23.06 39.21
CA LYS A 85 40.73 22.95 40.06
C LYS A 85 40.58 21.59 40.80
N ARG A 86 41.68 20.88 41.07
CA ARG A 86 41.71 19.45 41.45
C ARG A 86 40.90 18.98 42.67
N GLU A 87 40.38 19.85 43.53
CA GLU A 87 39.58 19.44 44.71
C GLU A 87 38.07 19.37 44.47
N ASN A 88 37.57 19.79 43.29
CA ASN A 88 36.13 19.79 42.99
C ASN A 88 35.66 18.59 42.13
N ASP A 89 36.59 17.85 41.52
CA ASP A 89 36.25 16.80 40.56
C ASP A 89 35.83 15.50 41.24
N GLU A 90 36.48 15.04 42.32
CA GLU A 90 36.06 13.81 43.03
C GLU A 90 34.61 13.91 43.56
N LEU A 91 34.24 15.05 44.15
CA LEU A 91 32.88 15.33 44.64
C LEU A 91 31.83 15.44 43.53
N THR A 92 32.22 15.75 42.30
CA THR A 92 31.31 15.81 41.14
C THR A 92 31.31 14.54 40.29
N ILE A 93 32.39 13.75 40.31
CA ILE A 93 32.46 12.40 39.74
C ILE A 93 31.60 11.45 40.57
N ALA A 94 31.82 11.35 41.89
CA ALA A 94 31.00 10.48 42.75
C ALA A 94 29.50 10.82 42.68
N ARG A 95 29.16 12.10 42.49
CA ARG A 95 27.77 12.53 42.30
C ARG A 95 27.24 12.28 40.89
N LYS A 96 28.07 12.32 39.85
CA LYS A 96 27.69 11.88 38.49
C LYS A 96 27.52 10.37 38.41
N GLU A 97 28.37 9.60 39.06
CA GLU A 97 28.28 8.13 39.10
C GLU A 97 27.01 7.69 39.83
N GLN A 98 26.69 8.29 40.99
CA GLN A 98 25.39 8.09 41.65
C GLN A 98 24.19 8.45 40.74
N ILE A 99 24.27 9.56 40.00
CA ILE A 99 23.22 9.95 39.04
C ILE A 99 23.15 8.97 37.86
N GLU A 100 24.27 8.45 37.36
CA GLU A 100 24.29 7.48 36.26
C GLU A 100 23.84 6.08 36.68
N GLU A 101 24.08 5.66 37.93
CA GLU A 101 23.52 4.42 38.48
C GLU A 101 22.01 4.54 38.72
N GLU A 102 21.52 5.66 39.28
CA GLU A 102 20.08 5.93 39.35
C GLU A 102 19.44 5.98 37.95
N PHE A 103 20.11 6.59 36.96
CA PHE A 103 19.59 6.71 35.59
C PHE A 103 19.61 5.38 34.82
N LYS A 104 20.55 4.47 35.11
CA LYS A 104 20.57 3.10 34.56
C LYS A 104 19.49 2.20 35.19
N GLY A 105 18.91 2.57 36.34
CA GLY A 105 17.98 1.72 37.11
C GLY A 105 16.53 1.58 36.61
N SER A 106 16.07 2.38 35.62
CA SER A 106 14.61 2.57 35.40
C SER A 106 14.03 2.29 34.00
N TYR A 107 14.68 1.46 33.17
CA TYR A 107 14.07 0.96 31.91
C TYR A 107 13.10 -0.22 32.12
N THR A 108 12.30 -0.18 33.18
CA THR A 108 11.32 -1.21 33.54
C THR A 108 10.03 -1.12 32.69
N MET A 109 9.24 -2.21 32.69
CA MET A 109 7.93 -2.23 32.02
C MET A 109 6.93 -1.27 32.68
N GLU A 110 7.12 -1.01 33.96
CA GLU A 110 6.40 -0.06 34.80
C GLU A 110 6.66 1.39 34.37
N THR A 111 7.92 1.76 34.14
CA THR A 111 8.27 3.11 33.65
C THR A 111 7.71 3.33 32.25
N LEU A 112 7.75 2.31 31.38
CA LEU A 112 7.08 2.35 30.06
C LEU A 112 5.55 2.51 30.20
N LEU A 113 4.91 1.74 31.09
CA LEU A 113 3.46 1.82 31.35
C LEU A 113 3.05 3.19 31.91
N LYS A 114 3.78 3.70 32.91
CA LYS A 114 3.55 5.02 33.52
C LYS A 114 3.70 6.12 32.47
N ARG A 115 4.75 6.06 31.65
CA ARG A 115 4.96 6.99 30.54
C ARG A 115 3.79 6.95 29.55
N CYS A 116 3.45 5.79 28.98
CA CYS A 116 2.35 5.67 28.02
C CYS A 116 0.99 6.10 28.60
N PHE A 117 0.75 5.89 29.89
CA PHE A 117 -0.45 6.36 30.59
C PHE A 117 -0.53 7.90 30.66
N LEU A 118 0.53 8.57 31.13
CA LEU A 118 0.58 10.03 31.21
C LEU A 118 0.47 10.66 29.81
N THR A 119 1.13 10.06 28.82
CA THR A 119 1.01 10.41 27.40
C THR A 119 -0.44 10.33 26.90
N ALA A 120 -1.13 9.22 27.18
CA ALA A 120 -2.51 8.99 26.75
C ALA A 120 -3.49 10.00 27.36
N LEU A 121 -3.31 10.34 28.64
CA LEU A 121 -4.08 11.40 29.29
C LEU A 121 -3.80 12.76 28.62
N LYS A 122 -2.54 13.22 28.62
CA LYS A 122 -2.16 14.59 28.21
C LYS A 122 -2.43 14.89 26.74
N TYR A 123 -2.28 13.90 25.84
CA TYR A 123 -2.32 14.13 24.39
C TYR A 123 -3.46 13.42 23.63
N ARG A 124 -4.10 12.37 24.19
CA ARG A 124 -5.18 11.63 23.50
C ARG A 124 -6.58 11.85 24.08
N VAL A 125 -6.73 11.94 25.41
CA VAL A 125 -8.02 12.27 26.05
C VAL A 125 -8.27 13.79 26.03
N THR A 126 -8.34 14.37 24.83
CA THR A 126 -8.30 15.83 24.63
C THR A 126 -9.57 16.58 25.03
N LYS A 127 -10.65 15.90 25.43
CA LYS A 127 -11.92 16.55 25.80
C LYS A 127 -12.61 15.89 26.99
N LYS A 128 -13.09 16.70 27.95
CA LYS A 128 -13.93 16.27 29.08
C LYS A 128 -15.18 15.49 28.62
N SER A 129 -15.68 15.75 27.41
CA SER A 129 -16.84 15.07 26.80
C SER A 129 -16.60 13.61 26.37
N GLN A 130 -15.41 13.05 26.59
CA GLN A 130 -15.13 11.63 26.37
C GLN A 130 -15.35 10.78 27.63
N LEU A 131 -15.58 11.40 28.79
CA LEU A 131 -15.78 10.72 30.07
C LEU A 131 -17.29 10.50 30.33
N PRO A 132 -17.69 9.40 31.00
CA PRO A 132 -16.85 8.36 31.59
C PRO A 132 -16.32 7.33 30.55
N LEU A 133 -15.06 6.93 30.69
CA LEU A 133 -14.42 5.88 29.88
C LEU A 133 -14.34 4.56 30.65
N ASP A 134 -14.63 3.44 30.01
CA ASP A 134 -14.30 2.12 30.58
C ASP A 134 -12.78 1.92 30.66
N ILE A 135 -12.27 1.29 31.73
CA ILE A 135 -10.82 1.06 31.92
C ILE A 135 -10.19 0.24 30.77
N GLY A 136 -10.91 -0.73 30.20
CA GLY A 136 -10.48 -1.50 29.04
C GLY A 136 -10.54 -0.72 27.74
N GLU A 137 -11.52 0.16 27.59
CA GLU A 137 -11.60 1.11 26.46
C GLU A 137 -10.44 2.12 26.51
N PHE A 138 -10.17 2.71 27.67
CA PHE A 138 -9.01 3.59 27.87
C PHE A 138 -7.70 2.88 27.51
N TYR A 139 -7.49 1.66 28.04
CA TYR A 139 -6.27 0.91 27.78
C TYR A 139 -6.08 0.62 26.28
N SER A 140 -7.14 0.15 25.61
CA SER A 140 -7.07 -0.27 24.20
C SER A 140 -7.04 0.88 23.19
N ARG A 141 -7.84 1.94 23.39
CA ARG A 141 -7.99 3.04 22.41
C ARG A 141 -7.07 4.23 22.68
N PHE A 142 -6.60 4.42 23.90
CA PHE A 142 -5.80 5.59 24.28
C PHE A 142 -4.39 5.23 24.76
N LEU A 143 -4.22 4.19 25.59
CA LEU A 143 -2.88 3.84 26.12
C LEU A 143 -2.02 3.06 25.13
N LEU A 144 -2.53 1.99 24.52
CA LEU A 144 -1.74 1.19 23.57
C LEU A 144 -1.20 2.01 22.36
N PRO A 145 -1.95 2.98 21.79
CA PRO A 145 -1.42 3.87 20.75
C PRO A 145 -0.40 4.94 21.23
N CYS A 146 0.03 4.91 22.50
CA CYS A 146 1.15 5.69 23.03
C CYS A 146 2.42 4.85 23.25
N VAL A 147 2.43 3.56 22.87
CA VAL A 147 3.61 2.70 22.99
C VAL A 147 4.54 2.95 21.79
N PRO A 148 5.83 3.29 22.01
CA PRO A 148 6.75 3.59 20.92
C PRO A 148 7.06 2.35 20.07
N SER A 149 7.32 2.58 18.78
CA SER A 149 7.59 1.54 17.78
C SER A 149 8.66 0.54 18.24
N GLY A 150 8.39 -0.75 18.02
CA GLY A 150 9.26 -1.85 18.45
C GLY A 150 9.07 -2.28 19.92
N ARG A 151 8.47 -1.48 20.79
CA ARG A 151 8.15 -1.87 22.18
C ARG A 151 6.71 -2.39 22.30
N ARG A 152 6.45 -3.17 23.36
CA ARG A 152 5.11 -3.67 23.74
C ARG A 152 5.00 -3.68 25.27
N ILE A 153 3.85 -3.27 25.81
CA ILE A 153 3.57 -3.39 27.24
C ILE A 153 3.06 -4.81 27.52
N ASP A 154 3.79 -5.56 28.34
CA ASP A 154 3.36 -6.87 28.86
C ASP A 154 2.93 -6.71 30.34
N MET A 155 1.62 -6.64 30.55
CA MET A 155 1.04 -6.49 31.88
C MET A 155 1.31 -7.69 32.81
N ARG A 156 1.75 -8.85 32.30
CA ARG A 156 2.15 -9.99 33.15
C ARG A 156 3.55 -9.81 33.74
N LYS A 157 4.39 -9.00 33.09
CA LYS A 157 5.76 -8.68 33.52
C LYS A 157 5.84 -7.45 34.42
N THR A 158 4.73 -6.74 34.65
CA THR A 158 4.68 -5.67 35.64
C THR A 158 4.30 -6.19 37.03
N VAL A 159 4.79 -5.54 38.08
CA VAL A 159 4.40 -5.79 39.49
C VAL A 159 2.87 -5.73 39.69
N TYR A 160 2.18 -4.90 38.89
CA TYR A 160 0.75 -4.66 38.98
C TYR A 160 -0.11 -5.85 38.54
N LYS A 161 0.33 -6.63 37.55
CA LYS A 161 -0.36 -7.79 36.93
C LYS A 161 -1.74 -7.52 36.29
N LYS A 162 -2.40 -6.40 36.64
CA LYS A 162 -3.70 -5.93 36.15
C LYS A 162 -3.67 -4.40 36.07
N PHE A 163 -4.19 -3.83 34.98
CA PHE A 163 -4.18 -2.37 34.78
C PHE A 163 -4.94 -1.59 35.86
N SER A 164 -6.03 -2.13 36.41
CA SER A 164 -6.76 -1.51 37.53
C SER A 164 -5.94 -1.39 38.82
N VAL A 165 -4.92 -2.25 39.03
CA VAL A 165 -4.02 -2.16 40.19
C VAL A 165 -3.03 -1.02 39.98
N PHE A 166 -2.46 -0.89 38.78
CA PHE A 166 -1.66 0.28 38.39
C PHE A 166 -2.44 1.60 38.56
N LEU A 167 -3.72 1.65 38.15
CA LEU A 167 -4.56 2.84 38.34
C LEU A 167 -4.80 3.16 39.83
N GLY A 168 -4.86 2.13 40.70
CA GLY A 168 -4.96 2.31 42.15
C GLY A 168 -3.64 2.72 42.81
N ASP A 169 -2.50 2.39 42.21
CA ASP A 169 -1.16 2.75 42.67
C ASP A 169 -0.77 4.18 42.26
N ILE A 170 -0.94 4.52 40.98
CA ILE A 170 -0.59 5.87 40.48
C ILE A 170 -1.42 6.97 41.15
N ASN A 171 -2.67 6.67 41.54
CA ASN A 171 -3.53 7.56 42.34
C ASN A 171 -3.10 7.72 43.81
N LYS A 172 -2.21 6.87 44.33
CA LYS A 172 -1.58 7.02 45.67
C LYS A 172 -0.22 7.68 45.60
N SER A 173 0.44 7.64 44.43
CA SER A 173 1.79 8.16 44.23
C SER A 173 1.90 9.70 44.17
N GLY A 174 0.83 10.42 44.53
CA GLY A 174 0.77 11.89 44.59
C GLY A 174 -0.31 12.34 45.60
N SER A 175 -0.33 13.63 45.93
CA SER A 175 -1.21 14.20 46.97
C SER A 175 -2.70 14.19 46.59
N GLU A 176 -3.02 14.05 45.30
CA GLU A 176 -4.39 13.94 44.78
C GLU A 176 -4.46 12.82 43.73
N PRO A 177 -5.61 12.15 43.55
CA PRO A 177 -5.77 11.17 42.49
C PRO A 177 -5.70 11.83 41.10
N ILE A 178 -4.81 11.33 40.25
CA ILE A 178 -4.70 11.73 38.83
C ILE A 178 -5.96 11.37 38.03
N VAL A 179 -6.65 10.27 38.39
CA VAL A 179 -7.93 9.86 37.76
C VAL A 179 -8.95 9.36 38.80
N LYS A 180 -10.19 9.83 38.74
CA LYS A 180 -11.27 9.29 39.58
C LYS A 180 -11.85 8.02 38.94
N LEU A 181 -12.08 7.00 39.76
CA LEU A 181 -12.54 5.68 39.33
C LEU A 181 -13.88 5.33 40.00
N ILE A 182 -14.85 4.85 39.22
CA ILE A 182 -16.10 4.27 39.75
C ILE A 182 -16.20 2.81 39.31
N THR A 183 -16.49 1.90 40.25
CA THR A 183 -16.66 0.46 39.98
C THR A 183 -18.12 0.15 39.71
N ASN A 184 -18.45 -0.33 38.51
CA ASN A 184 -19.81 -0.76 38.20
C ASN A 184 -20.07 -2.17 38.76
N LYS A 185 -20.79 -2.24 39.89
CA LYS A 185 -21.20 -3.50 40.55
C LYS A 185 -21.83 -4.51 39.58
N ASN A 186 -22.50 -4.03 38.53
CA ASN A 186 -23.25 -4.85 37.56
C ASN A 186 -22.41 -5.30 36.34
N LYS A 187 -21.15 -4.85 36.19
CA LYS A 187 -20.30 -5.16 35.02
C LYS A 187 -18.88 -5.60 35.36
N GLY A 188 -18.41 -5.41 36.60
CA GLY A 188 -17.07 -5.84 37.04
C GLY A 188 -15.90 -5.00 36.50
N SER A 189 -16.08 -4.25 35.40
CA SER A 189 -15.16 -3.20 34.98
C SER A 189 -15.37 -1.91 35.78
N GLY A 190 -14.28 -1.18 36.00
CA GLY A 190 -14.32 0.20 36.47
C GLY A 190 -14.35 1.18 35.30
N MET A 191 -14.81 2.40 35.58
CA MET A 191 -14.77 3.53 34.67
C MET A 191 -13.91 4.66 35.24
N ILE A 192 -13.14 5.32 34.38
CA ILE A 192 -12.51 6.61 34.65
C ILE A 192 -13.57 7.69 34.42
N THR A 193 -13.92 8.46 35.45
CA THR A 193 -15.00 9.46 35.39
C THR A 193 -14.50 10.89 35.33
N GLU A 194 -13.36 11.17 35.95
CA GLU A 194 -12.70 12.48 35.94
C GLU A 194 -11.18 12.31 35.85
N ILE A 195 -10.49 13.30 35.29
CA ILE A 195 -9.03 13.36 35.17
C ILE A 195 -8.57 14.69 35.76
N ASN A 196 -7.56 14.65 36.64
CA ASN A 196 -6.99 15.84 37.27
C ASN A 196 -5.90 16.45 36.38
N TRP A 197 -6.31 17.31 35.45
CA TRP A 197 -5.43 18.00 34.50
C TRP A 197 -4.35 18.90 35.13
N MET A 198 -4.49 19.25 36.42
CA MET A 198 -3.53 20.07 37.16
C MET A 198 -2.53 19.24 37.97
N HIS A 199 -2.65 17.91 37.98
CA HIS A 199 -1.74 17.03 38.72
C HIS A 199 -0.28 17.19 38.22
N PRO A 200 0.74 17.29 39.10
CA PRO A 200 2.13 17.50 38.71
C PRO A 200 2.64 16.54 37.63
N PHE A 201 2.40 15.22 37.78
CA PHE A 201 2.76 14.21 36.76
C PHE A 201 2.11 14.39 35.38
N LEU A 202 1.13 15.29 35.19
CA LEU A 202 0.65 15.69 33.86
C LEU A 202 1.19 17.05 33.44
N LYS A 203 1.29 18.00 34.38
CA LYS A 203 1.86 19.32 34.10
C LYS A 203 3.32 19.19 33.62
N ASP A 204 4.14 18.53 34.41
CA ASP A 204 5.60 18.47 34.29
C ASP A 204 6.08 17.34 33.35
N PHE A 205 5.15 16.61 32.73
CA PHE A 205 5.44 15.52 31.80
C PHE A 205 5.68 16.02 30.37
N GLU A 206 6.92 15.93 29.92
CA GLU A 206 7.31 16.20 28.53
C GLU A 206 7.61 14.91 27.75
N ILE A 207 7.51 14.97 26.42
CA ILE A 207 7.66 13.80 25.55
C ILE A 207 9.11 13.76 25.01
N THR A 208 9.93 12.83 25.50
CA THR A 208 11.34 12.71 25.09
C THR A 208 11.58 11.91 23.80
N ASP A 209 10.56 11.24 23.25
CA ASP A 209 10.69 10.38 22.06
C ASP A 209 9.68 10.88 21.03
N GLU A 210 10.15 11.20 19.82
CA GLU A 210 9.30 11.84 18.81
C GLU A 210 8.08 11.00 18.40
N LYS A 211 7.02 11.72 18.01
CA LYS A 211 5.84 11.20 17.32
C LYS A 211 4.98 10.25 18.18
N ILE A 212 4.26 10.88 19.12
CA ILE A 212 2.81 10.66 19.23
C ILE A 212 2.09 11.37 18.06
N ASP A 213 2.63 11.22 16.85
CA ASP A 213 1.78 11.45 15.71
C ASP A 213 0.74 10.33 15.79
N ASP A 214 -0.53 10.72 15.87
CA ASP A 214 -1.53 9.83 15.30
C ASP A 214 -1.24 9.81 13.81
N THR A 215 -0.34 8.90 13.42
CA THR A 215 -0.67 8.08 12.28
C THR A 215 -2.04 7.45 12.62
N LYS A 216 -3.17 8.02 12.17
CA LYS A 216 -3.35 8.39 10.76
C LYS A 216 -2.39 7.54 9.93
N THR A 217 -2.64 6.24 10.01
CA THR A 217 -2.68 5.51 8.75
C THR A 217 -3.74 6.22 7.90
N GLU A 218 -3.37 7.36 7.31
CA GLU A 218 -3.95 7.85 6.08
C GLU A 218 -3.74 6.67 5.16
N LYS A 219 -4.78 5.83 5.05
CA LYS A 219 -4.71 4.59 4.29
C LYS A 219 -4.28 5.01 2.91
N ARG A 220 -3.00 4.79 2.56
CA ARG A 220 -2.40 5.36 1.36
C ARG A 220 -3.21 4.83 0.19
N LEU A 221 -4.08 5.69 -0.32
CA LEU A 221 -5.08 5.28 -1.29
C LEU A 221 -4.34 4.91 -2.56
N ILE A 222 -4.77 3.83 -3.20
CA ILE A 222 -4.16 3.35 -4.44
C ILE A 222 -4.40 4.43 -5.50
N LYS A 223 -3.33 5.01 -6.03
CA LYS A 223 -3.38 6.03 -7.08
C LYS A 223 -3.05 5.41 -8.42
N VAL A 224 -3.67 5.93 -9.47
CA VAL A 224 -3.41 5.53 -10.85
C VAL A 224 -3.23 6.80 -11.67
N ASP A 225 -2.00 7.04 -12.10
CA ASP A 225 -1.57 8.28 -12.74
C ASP A 225 -1.26 8.00 -14.23
N ASP A 226 -1.86 8.79 -15.12
CA ASP A 226 -1.82 8.65 -16.58
C ASP A 226 -0.66 9.46 -17.19
N TYR A 227 0.35 8.79 -17.76
CA TYR A 227 1.52 9.40 -18.39
C TYR A 227 1.67 9.03 -19.88
N LEU A 228 2.51 9.79 -20.58
CA LEU A 228 2.97 9.52 -21.95
C LEU A 228 4.48 9.29 -21.93
N ALA A 229 4.91 8.09 -22.33
CA ALA A 229 6.32 7.79 -22.54
C ALA A 229 6.78 8.30 -23.91
N VAL A 230 7.89 9.05 -23.93
CA VAL A 230 8.52 9.55 -25.17
C VAL A 230 9.01 8.38 -26.02
N THR A 231 8.57 8.31 -27.28
CA THR A 231 8.95 7.27 -28.24
C THR A 231 9.95 7.79 -29.27
N GLU A 232 10.59 6.89 -30.02
CA GLU A 232 11.60 7.24 -31.03
C GLU A 232 11.14 8.33 -32.01
N PRO A 233 9.93 8.26 -32.64
CA PRO A 233 9.57 9.22 -33.69
C PRO A 233 9.39 10.65 -33.17
N VAL A 234 9.01 10.82 -31.90
CA VAL A 234 8.82 12.14 -31.28
C VAL A 234 10.05 12.62 -30.51
N SER A 235 11.07 11.78 -30.31
CA SER A 235 12.20 12.05 -29.40
C SER A 235 12.89 13.40 -29.68
N ALA A 236 13.04 13.76 -30.96
CA ALA A 236 13.66 15.01 -31.38
C ALA A 236 12.80 16.28 -31.10
N ILE A 237 11.50 16.17 -30.82
CA ILE A 237 10.68 17.27 -30.26
C ILE A 237 11.00 17.48 -28.78
N PHE A 238 11.28 16.40 -28.05
CA PHE A 238 11.44 16.39 -26.60
C PHE A 238 12.90 16.54 -26.13
N ARG A 239 13.89 16.36 -27.03
CA ARG A 239 15.35 16.31 -26.80
C ARG A 239 15.92 17.37 -25.85
N ASN A 240 15.33 18.56 -25.80
CA ASN A 240 15.81 19.66 -24.94
C ASN A 240 15.37 19.55 -23.46
N GLN A 241 14.51 18.58 -23.12
CA GLN A 241 13.93 18.42 -21.76
C GLN A 241 13.76 16.95 -21.33
N TYR A 242 13.61 16.00 -22.25
CA TYR A 242 13.34 14.59 -21.95
C TYR A 242 14.00 13.65 -22.96
N GLU A 243 14.39 12.47 -22.49
CA GLU A 243 14.98 11.41 -23.30
C GLU A 243 13.92 10.41 -23.81
N LYS A 244 14.36 9.48 -24.66
CA LYS A 244 13.55 8.34 -25.10
C LYS A 244 13.17 7.48 -23.88
N GLY A 245 11.87 7.23 -23.71
CA GLY A 245 11.32 6.45 -22.60
C GLY A 245 11.01 7.25 -21.34
N SER A 246 11.42 8.52 -21.23
CA SER A 246 11.00 9.39 -20.14
C SER A 246 9.47 9.55 -20.10
N LEU A 247 8.91 9.66 -18.89
CA LEU A 247 7.47 9.81 -18.66
C LEU A 247 7.12 11.29 -18.53
N VAL A 248 6.12 11.74 -19.29
CA VAL A 248 5.68 13.13 -19.38
C VAL A 248 4.16 13.20 -19.22
N ASP A 249 3.64 14.15 -18.45
CA ASP A 249 2.20 14.38 -18.36
C ASP A 249 1.63 14.95 -19.68
N LYS A 250 0.34 14.72 -19.93
CA LYS A 250 -0.39 15.18 -21.11
C LYS A 250 -0.42 16.72 -21.26
N ALA A 251 -0.43 17.49 -20.17
CA ALA A 251 -0.33 18.96 -20.25
C ALA A 251 1.11 19.41 -20.54
N GLN A 252 2.11 18.78 -19.92
CA GLN A 252 3.53 19.01 -20.21
C GLN A 252 3.86 18.71 -21.67
N ALA A 253 3.46 17.53 -22.19
CA ALA A 253 3.67 17.12 -23.57
C ALA A 253 3.04 18.11 -24.57
N ARG A 254 1.79 18.54 -24.32
CA ARG A 254 1.13 19.58 -25.13
C ARG A 254 1.90 20.90 -25.14
N ARG A 255 2.41 21.35 -23.98
CA ARG A 255 3.21 22.58 -23.87
C ARG A 255 4.48 22.48 -24.74
N ILE A 256 5.22 21.38 -24.63
CA ILE A 256 6.47 21.14 -25.37
C ILE A 256 6.21 21.11 -26.89
N ILE A 257 5.21 20.35 -27.34
CA ILE A 257 4.83 20.28 -28.76
C ILE A 257 4.40 21.67 -29.28
N THR A 258 3.63 22.43 -28.49
CA THR A 258 3.19 23.78 -28.87
C THR A 258 4.36 24.75 -28.99
N THR A 259 5.32 24.71 -28.08
CA THR A 259 6.55 25.52 -28.19
C THR A 259 7.35 25.13 -29.43
N TYR A 260 7.59 23.84 -29.65
CA TYR A 260 8.34 23.34 -30.81
C TYR A 260 7.73 23.78 -32.15
N VAL A 261 6.42 23.59 -32.33
CA VAL A 261 5.72 23.98 -33.56
C VAL A 261 5.80 25.48 -33.79
N LYS A 262 5.65 26.30 -32.74
CA LYS A 262 5.77 27.77 -32.81
C LYS A 262 7.18 28.25 -33.17
N SER A 263 8.22 27.56 -32.73
CA SER A 263 9.61 27.89 -33.10
C SER A 263 9.96 27.47 -34.54
N ASN A 264 9.44 26.33 -35.00
CA ASN A 264 9.88 25.73 -36.26
C ASN A 264 8.96 26.03 -37.48
N ASN A 265 7.76 26.60 -37.28
CA ASN A 265 6.81 26.89 -38.37
C ASN A 265 6.23 28.31 -38.19
N PRO A 266 6.83 29.34 -38.82
CA PRO A 266 6.36 30.72 -38.69
C PRO A 266 5.06 31.00 -39.48
N ASN A 267 4.78 30.23 -40.54
CA ASN A 267 3.63 30.43 -41.42
C ASN A 267 2.35 29.83 -40.82
N MET A 268 1.80 30.51 -39.81
CA MET A 268 0.45 30.23 -39.28
C MET A 268 -0.58 31.06 -40.05
N GLU A 269 -1.01 30.56 -41.21
CA GLU A 269 -2.07 31.19 -42.00
C GLU A 269 -3.44 31.00 -41.30
N GLY A 270 -3.73 31.93 -40.40
CA GLY A 270 -4.94 31.94 -39.59
C GLY A 270 -4.93 30.88 -38.48
N LYS A 271 -5.90 29.96 -38.52
CA LYS A 271 -6.17 28.99 -37.44
C LYS A 271 -5.55 27.60 -37.70
N LEU A 272 -4.95 27.41 -38.88
CA LEU A 272 -4.35 26.16 -39.33
C LEU A 272 -2.83 26.26 -39.36
N ILE A 273 -2.16 25.12 -39.25
CA ILE A 273 -0.70 24.99 -39.20
C ILE A 273 -0.27 24.29 -40.49
N LEU A 274 0.52 24.95 -41.33
CA LEU A 274 1.17 24.30 -42.46
C LEU A 274 2.46 23.60 -41.97
N PRO A 275 2.62 22.27 -42.13
CA PRO A 275 3.82 21.57 -41.68
C PRO A 275 4.97 21.77 -42.67
N ASN A 276 5.89 22.69 -42.36
CA ASN A 276 7.07 22.96 -43.18
C ASN A 276 8.28 22.10 -42.77
N ASP A 277 8.33 21.70 -41.50
CA ASP A 277 9.37 20.85 -40.93
C ASP A 277 9.22 19.37 -41.34
N ASN A 278 10.28 18.79 -41.92
CA ASN A 278 10.36 17.37 -42.29
C ASN A 278 10.01 16.41 -41.15
N LEU A 279 10.36 16.75 -39.89
CA LEU A 279 10.01 15.94 -38.73
C LEU A 279 8.49 15.93 -38.52
N LEU A 280 7.84 17.10 -38.52
CA LEU A 280 6.39 17.18 -38.37
C LEU A 280 5.66 16.51 -39.54
N ILE A 281 6.14 16.66 -40.77
CA ILE A 281 5.60 15.97 -41.95
C ILE A 281 5.65 14.45 -41.74
N SER A 282 6.76 13.91 -41.23
CA SER A 282 6.90 12.46 -40.94
C SER A 282 5.96 11.96 -39.83
N LEU A 283 5.66 12.79 -38.82
CA LEU A 283 4.74 12.46 -37.74
C LEU A 283 3.27 12.56 -38.15
N LEU A 284 2.94 13.53 -39.01
CA LEU A 284 1.58 13.83 -39.46
C LEU A 284 1.11 12.95 -40.63
N GLY A 285 2.05 12.49 -41.47
CA GLY A 285 1.78 11.68 -42.66
C GLY A 285 1.31 12.47 -43.90
N SER A 286 1.14 13.78 -43.79
CA SER A 286 0.80 14.67 -44.91
C SER A 286 1.38 16.08 -44.72
N ARG A 287 1.39 16.86 -45.80
CA ARG A 287 1.79 18.29 -45.83
C ARG A 287 0.61 19.26 -45.81
N GLU A 288 -0.59 18.74 -45.57
CA GLU A 288 -1.83 19.52 -45.56
C GLU A 288 -1.90 20.42 -44.32
N PRO A 289 -2.62 21.57 -44.37
CA PRO A 289 -2.86 22.38 -43.18
C PRO A 289 -3.65 21.61 -42.11
N VAL A 290 -3.14 21.55 -40.87
CA VAL A 290 -3.76 20.81 -39.75
C VAL A 290 -4.12 21.77 -38.61
N ASP A 291 -5.24 21.53 -37.93
CA ASP A 291 -5.59 22.28 -36.72
C ASP A 291 -4.77 21.83 -35.49
N TRP A 292 -4.66 22.71 -34.48
CA TRP A 292 -3.92 22.44 -33.25
C TRP A 292 -4.35 21.16 -32.49
N ASN A 293 -5.65 20.80 -32.48
CA ASN A 293 -6.10 19.61 -31.78
C ASN A 293 -5.76 18.33 -32.55
N THR A 294 -5.98 18.29 -33.86
CA THR A 294 -5.62 17.13 -34.70
C THR A 294 -4.10 16.94 -34.73
N LEU A 295 -3.30 18.01 -34.81
CA LEU A 295 -1.85 17.93 -34.73
C LEU A 295 -1.38 17.37 -33.38
N LEU A 296 -1.91 17.89 -32.26
CA LEU A 296 -1.59 17.38 -30.93
C LEU A 296 -2.04 15.93 -30.75
N GLN A 297 -3.20 15.53 -31.28
CA GLN A 297 -3.67 14.14 -31.24
C GLN A 297 -2.79 13.22 -32.08
N LYS A 298 -2.44 13.58 -33.32
CA LYS A 298 -1.52 12.81 -34.18
C LYS A 298 -0.17 12.59 -33.48
N ILE A 299 0.46 13.64 -32.94
CA ILE A 299 1.77 13.52 -32.27
C ILE A 299 1.67 12.70 -30.97
N ILE A 300 0.66 12.95 -30.12
CA ILE A 300 0.44 12.19 -28.88
C ILE A 300 0.09 10.71 -29.19
N SER A 301 -0.55 10.40 -30.32
CA SER A 301 -0.82 9.01 -30.73
C SER A 301 0.44 8.19 -31.03
N LYS A 302 1.57 8.85 -31.33
CA LYS A 302 2.88 8.19 -31.51
C LYS A 302 3.58 7.93 -30.17
N MET A 303 3.18 8.59 -29.08
CA MET A 303 3.71 8.36 -27.72
C MET A 303 3.09 7.10 -27.09
N THR A 304 3.83 6.43 -26.21
CA THR A 304 3.32 5.24 -25.52
C THR A 304 2.59 5.63 -24.24
N LYS A 305 1.26 5.52 -24.23
CA LYS A 305 0.45 5.61 -23.01
C LYS A 305 1.02 4.71 -21.93
N THR A 306 1.26 5.24 -20.74
CA THR A 306 1.89 4.52 -19.64
C THR A 306 1.22 4.93 -18.33
N TYR A 307 0.88 3.96 -17.50
CA TYR A 307 0.16 4.13 -16.25
C TYR A 307 1.10 3.81 -15.09
N ILE A 308 1.18 4.69 -14.10
CA ILE A 308 1.84 4.39 -12.82
C ILE A 308 0.75 4.08 -11.80
N ILE A 309 0.79 2.89 -11.21
CA ILE A 309 -0.08 2.49 -10.12
C ILE A 309 0.74 2.58 -8.83
N THR A 310 0.44 3.56 -7.97
CA THR A 310 1.06 3.67 -6.65
C THR A 310 0.20 2.90 -5.64
N TRP A 311 0.77 1.84 -5.05
CA TRP A 311 0.11 0.97 -4.07
C TRP A 311 0.10 1.59 -2.66
N ALA A 312 -0.68 1.00 -1.75
CA ALA A 312 -0.79 1.46 -0.37
C ALA A 312 0.49 1.30 0.48
N ASP A 313 1.42 0.44 0.08
CA ASP A 313 2.76 0.35 0.69
C ASP A 313 3.73 1.43 0.17
N GLY A 314 3.35 2.17 -0.88
CA GLY A 314 4.18 3.17 -1.57
C GLY A 314 5.01 2.61 -2.72
N ARG A 315 4.91 1.31 -3.03
CA ARG A 315 5.52 0.74 -4.26
C ARG A 315 4.76 1.22 -5.50
N GLN A 316 5.45 1.21 -6.64
CA GLN A 316 4.89 1.62 -7.92
C GLN A 316 4.97 0.52 -8.96
N LEU A 317 3.86 0.24 -9.64
CA LEU A 317 3.79 -0.67 -10.78
C LEU A 317 3.53 0.13 -12.06
N THR A 318 4.47 0.06 -13.01
CA THR A 318 4.34 0.73 -14.31
C THR A 318 3.71 -0.22 -15.34
N ARG A 319 2.65 0.23 -16.02
CA ARG A 319 1.99 -0.52 -17.11
C ARG A 319 1.96 0.29 -18.41
N LYS A 320 2.54 -0.26 -19.48
CA LYS A 320 2.61 0.38 -20.80
C LYS A 320 1.45 -0.07 -21.69
N LEU A 321 1.05 0.79 -22.63
CA LEU A 321 -0.04 0.65 -23.60
C LEU A 321 -1.45 0.58 -22.99
N ALA A 322 -1.69 -0.36 -22.06
CA ALA A 322 -2.99 -0.60 -21.46
C ALA A 322 -2.88 -0.80 -19.94
N LEU A 323 -3.87 -0.27 -19.21
CA LEU A 323 -4.13 -0.56 -17.81
C LEU A 323 -5.19 -1.67 -17.72
N PRO A 324 -4.87 -2.89 -17.25
CA PRO A 324 -5.88 -3.92 -17.08
C PRO A 324 -6.80 -3.55 -15.92
N LYS A 325 -8.09 -3.40 -16.23
CA LYS A 325 -9.13 -2.98 -15.27
C LYS A 325 -9.56 -4.13 -14.36
N ILE A 326 -10.16 -3.79 -13.22
CA ILE A 326 -10.86 -4.75 -12.36
C ILE A 326 -12.15 -5.16 -13.09
N THR A 327 -12.25 -6.43 -13.48
CA THR A 327 -13.41 -6.96 -14.19
C THR A 327 -14.30 -7.73 -13.23
N PHE A 328 -15.58 -7.34 -13.18
CA PHE A 328 -16.64 -8.13 -12.57
C PHE A 328 -17.29 -9.04 -13.62
N LYS A 329 -17.45 -10.33 -13.31
CA LYS A 329 -18.33 -11.26 -14.05
C LYS A 329 -19.39 -11.84 -13.10
N ILE A 330 -20.49 -12.35 -13.64
CA ILE A 330 -21.49 -13.12 -12.88
C ILE A 330 -21.78 -14.42 -13.61
N GLU A 331 -21.78 -15.54 -12.87
CA GLU A 331 -22.33 -16.83 -13.31
C GLU A 331 -23.57 -17.18 -12.49
N SER A 332 -24.47 -18.01 -13.03
CA SER A 332 -25.50 -18.71 -12.25
C SER A 332 -25.10 -20.17 -12.09
N ARG A 333 -25.00 -20.66 -10.86
CA ARG A 333 -24.59 -22.03 -10.53
C ARG A 333 -25.75 -22.80 -9.92
N ALA A 334 -26.35 -23.70 -10.72
CA ALA A 334 -27.50 -24.54 -10.36
C ALA A 334 -28.73 -23.73 -9.87
N GLY A 335 -29.60 -23.37 -10.82
CA GLY A 335 -30.79 -22.55 -10.55
C GLY A 335 -30.44 -21.09 -10.27
N ASN A 336 -31.22 -20.44 -9.40
CA ASN A 336 -31.18 -19.00 -9.14
C ASN A 336 -29.97 -18.51 -8.31
N LYS A 337 -29.03 -19.39 -7.93
CA LYS A 337 -27.84 -19.04 -7.15
C LYS A 337 -26.80 -18.38 -8.04
N LYS A 338 -26.56 -17.07 -7.85
CA LYS A 338 -25.53 -16.32 -8.58
C LYS A 338 -24.19 -16.31 -7.83
N VAL A 339 -23.09 -16.24 -8.57
CA VAL A 339 -21.73 -16.04 -8.06
C VAL A 339 -21.11 -14.85 -8.78
N THR A 340 -20.57 -13.90 -8.03
CA THR A 340 -19.79 -12.78 -8.54
C THR A 340 -18.32 -13.17 -8.61
N PHE A 341 -17.64 -12.82 -9.70
CA PHE A 341 -16.21 -13.00 -9.89
C PHE A 341 -15.54 -11.63 -9.94
N VAL A 342 -14.36 -11.51 -9.33
CA VAL A 342 -13.55 -10.28 -9.34
C VAL A 342 -12.14 -10.63 -9.81
N ASN A 343 -11.75 -10.07 -10.97
CA ASN A 343 -10.46 -10.32 -11.62
C ASN A 343 -9.51 -9.11 -11.45
N ASN A 344 -8.20 -9.34 -11.66
CA ASN A 344 -7.15 -8.31 -11.78
C ASN A 344 -6.87 -7.44 -10.53
N LEU A 345 -7.35 -7.84 -9.35
CA LEU A 345 -7.13 -7.10 -8.09
C LEU A 345 -5.64 -6.96 -7.71
N SER A 346 -4.84 -7.99 -7.99
CA SER A 346 -3.41 -8.04 -7.64
C SER A 346 -2.58 -6.94 -8.30
N ILE A 347 -3.00 -6.43 -9.47
CA ILE A 347 -2.33 -5.33 -10.19
C ILE A 347 -2.34 -4.03 -9.36
N TYR A 348 -3.39 -3.84 -8.56
CA TYR A 348 -3.59 -2.68 -7.69
C TYR A 348 -2.91 -2.83 -6.31
N GLY A 349 -2.15 -3.91 -6.10
CA GLY A 349 -1.51 -4.20 -4.80
C GLY A 349 -2.49 -4.71 -3.74
N ILE A 350 -3.74 -5.01 -4.11
CA ILE A 350 -4.74 -5.58 -3.20
C ILE A 350 -4.46 -7.08 -3.03
N ASP A 351 -4.13 -7.47 -1.79
CA ASP A 351 -4.02 -8.87 -1.36
C ASP A 351 -5.39 -9.57 -1.45
N PRO A 352 -5.57 -10.55 -2.38
CA PRO A 352 -6.87 -11.18 -2.58
C PRO A 352 -7.35 -11.96 -1.35
N LYS A 353 -6.45 -12.49 -0.51
CA LYS A 353 -6.81 -13.25 0.69
C LYS A 353 -7.32 -12.33 1.81
N LYS A 354 -6.74 -11.12 1.95
CA LYS A 354 -7.26 -10.09 2.88
C LYS A 354 -8.59 -9.53 2.40
N PHE A 355 -8.68 -9.15 1.12
CA PHE A 355 -9.89 -8.58 0.54
C PHE A 355 -11.08 -9.57 0.57
N CYS A 356 -10.82 -10.86 0.36
CA CYS A 356 -11.80 -11.94 0.55
C CYS A 356 -12.38 -11.96 1.97
N ARG A 357 -11.55 -11.80 3.01
CA ARG A 357 -12.02 -11.73 4.42
C ARG A 357 -12.86 -10.48 4.68
N GLU A 358 -12.47 -9.32 4.13
CA GLU A 358 -13.28 -8.09 4.27
C GLU A 358 -14.67 -8.22 3.61
N ILE A 359 -14.77 -8.92 2.48
CA ILE A 359 -16.06 -9.26 1.85
C ILE A 359 -16.88 -10.22 2.71
N GLN A 360 -16.27 -11.29 3.21
CA GLN A 360 -16.93 -12.25 4.12
C GLN A 360 -17.52 -11.54 5.34
N THR A 361 -16.74 -10.70 6.02
CA THR A 361 -17.19 -9.94 7.20
C THR A 361 -18.22 -8.86 6.86
N GLY A 362 -18.06 -8.15 5.74
CA GLY A 362 -18.92 -7.01 5.38
C GLY A 362 -20.27 -7.38 4.76
N VAL A 363 -20.44 -8.62 4.28
CA VAL A 363 -21.65 -9.10 3.59
C VAL A 363 -22.25 -10.37 4.23
N ALA A 364 -21.54 -11.00 5.18
CA ALA A 364 -21.89 -12.30 5.74
C ALA A 364 -22.10 -13.40 4.68
N THR A 365 -21.31 -13.36 3.59
CA THR A 365 -21.38 -14.29 2.46
C THR A 365 -20.10 -15.11 2.33
N SER A 366 -20.18 -16.26 1.64
CA SER A 366 -18.97 -17.00 1.29
C SER A 366 -18.19 -16.27 0.18
N ALA A 367 -16.88 -16.22 0.34
CA ALA A 367 -15.96 -15.80 -0.70
C ALA A 367 -14.72 -16.70 -0.67
N VAL A 368 -14.14 -17.00 -1.84
CA VAL A 368 -13.02 -17.93 -2.03
C VAL A 368 -12.07 -17.35 -3.07
N VAL A 369 -10.77 -17.57 -2.89
CA VAL A 369 -9.73 -17.16 -3.84
C VAL A 369 -9.35 -18.36 -4.72
N ASN A 370 -9.26 -18.17 -6.03
CA ASN A 370 -8.96 -19.19 -7.02
C ASN A 370 -7.93 -18.71 -8.05
N ASN A 371 -7.29 -19.64 -8.76
CA ASN A 371 -6.48 -19.34 -9.94
C ASN A 371 -7.38 -19.30 -11.19
N SER A 372 -7.12 -18.37 -12.12
CA SER A 372 -7.73 -18.36 -13.45
C SER A 372 -6.74 -17.82 -14.48
N ALA A 373 -6.69 -18.44 -15.66
CA ALA A 373 -5.88 -17.96 -16.78
C ALA A 373 -6.45 -16.69 -17.45
N GLU A 374 -7.68 -16.30 -17.14
CA GLU A 374 -8.34 -15.09 -17.67
C GLU A 374 -7.94 -13.80 -16.95
N CYS A 375 -7.08 -13.85 -15.93
CA CYS A 375 -6.73 -12.67 -15.13
C CYS A 375 -5.28 -12.68 -14.67
N GLU A 376 -4.74 -11.49 -14.45
CA GLU A 376 -3.42 -11.35 -13.82
C GLU A 376 -3.55 -11.50 -12.30
N GLY A 377 -2.98 -12.58 -11.76
CA GLY A 377 -3.03 -12.91 -10.35
C GLY A 377 -4.25 -13.76 -9.99
N LEU A 378 -4.75 -13.59 -8.76
CA LEU A 378 -5.80 -14.45 -8.22
C LEU A 378 -7.19 -13.87 -8.45
N GLN A 379 -8.12 -14.72 -8.85
CA GLN A 379 -9.54 -14.42 -8.98
C GLN A 379 -10.22 -14.60 -7.61
N ILE A 380 -11.19 -13.73 -7.29
CA ILE A 380 -12.06 -13.92 -6.11
C ILE A 380 -13.46 -14.30 -6.58
N LEU A 381 -14.00 -15.39 -6.05
CA LEU A 381 -15.39 -15.79 -6.18
C LEU A 381 -16.14 -15.33 -4.92
N VAL A 382 -17.35 -14.79 -5.09
CA VAL A 382 -18.21 -14.31 -4.00
C VAL A 382 -19.64 -14.79 -4.23
N GLN A 383 -20.28 -15.39 -3.23
CA GLN A 383 -21.65 -15.88 -3.33
C GLN A 383 -22.68 -14.73 -3.33
N GLY A 384 -23.64 -14.81 -4.26
CA GLY A 384 -24.61 -13.75 -4.56
C GLY A 384 -24.12 -12.79 -5.66
N ASN A 385 -24.96 -11.81 -6.03
CA ASN A 385 -24.55 -10.66 -6.83
C ASN A 385 -24.14 -9.52 -5.88
N GLN A 386 -22.83 -9.30 -5.73
CA GLN A 386 -22.27 -8.38 -4.71
C GLN A 386 -21.52 -7.19 -5.30
N ILE A 387 -21.67 -6.92 -6.60
CA ILE A 387 -20.91 -5.88 -7.32
C ILE A 387 -21.11 -4.49 -6.69
N SER A 388 -22.33 -4.15 -6.25
CA SER A 388 -22.62 -2.90 -5.52
C SER A 388 -21.86 -2.76 -4.21
N PHE A 389 -21.64 -3.85 -3.48
CA PHE A 389 -20.83 -3.83 -2.26
C PHE A 389 -19.34 -3.72 -2.60
N ILE A 390 -18.85 -4.57 -3.50
CA ILE A 390 -17.42 -4.70 -3.79
C ILE A 390 -16.88 -3.43 -4.46
N SER A 391 -17.62 -2.81 -5.38
CA SER A 391 -17.22 -1.52 -5.98
C SER A 391 -17.16 -0.37 -4.97
N ASN A 392 -18.08 -0.34 -3.99
CA ASN A 392 -18.04 0.61 -2.88
C ASN A 392 -16.89 0.30 -1.90
N LEU A 393 -16.52 -0.98 -1.71
CA LEU A 393 -15.34 -1.37 -0.94
C LEU A 393 -14.05 -0.91 -1.63
N LEU A 394 -13.88 -1.20 -2.93
CA LEU A 394 -12.73 -0.74 -3.74
C LEU A 394 -12.59 0.79 -3.76
N SER A 395 -13.71 1.52 -3.72
CA SER A 395 -13.69 2.99 -3.57
C SER A 395 -13.03 3.44 -2.25
N LYS A 396 -13.15 2.67 -1.16
CA LYS A 396 -12.44 2.91 0.12
C LYS A 396 -10.94 2.60 0.05
N TYR A 397 -10.49 1.85 -0.96
CA TYR A 397 -9.08 1.63 -1.26
C TYR A 397 -8.50 2.70 -2.21
N GLY A 398 -9.32 3.64 -2.71
CA GLY A 398 -8.92 4.71 -3.63
C GLY A 398 -9.22 4.42 -5.11
N ILE A 399 -9.69 3.22 -5.45
CA ILE A 399 -9.84 2.83 -6.86
C ILE A 399 -11.13 3.42 -7.43
N GLU A 400 -10.95 4.35 -8.37
CA GLU A 400 -12.06 4.97 -9.10
C GLU A 400 -12.80 3.98 -10.02
N LYS A 401 -14.11 4.19 -10.17
CA LYS A 401 -15.00 3.40 -11.05
C LYS A 401 -14.54 3.38 -12.52
N LYS A 402 -13.75 4.36 -12.98
CA LYS A 402 -13.14 4.38 -14.34
C LYS A 402 -12.22 3.19 -14.60
N HIS A 403 -11.68 2.56 -13.54
CA HIS A 403 -10.80 1.40 -13.59
C HIS A 403 -11.55 0.06 -13.38
N MET A 404 -12.88 0.06 -13.45
CA MET A 404 -13.73 -1.12 -13.28
C MET A 404 -14.53 -1.42 -14.57
N ILE A 405 -14.92 -2.68 -14.77
CA ILE A 405 -15.79 -3.18 -15.85
C ILE A 405 -16.81 -4.15 -15.23
N GLY A 406 -18.05 -4.21 -15.72
CA GLY A 406 -19.09 -5.09 -15.15
C GLY A 406 -19.92 -4.44 -14.04
N LEU A 407 -19.78 -3.12 -13.81
CA LEU A 407 -20.58 -2.38 -12.81
C LEU A 407 -22.07 -2.33 -13.19
N GLU A 408 -22.37 -2.40 -14.48
CA GLU A 408 -23.70 -2.50 -15.07
C GLU A 408 -24.44 -3.81 -14.73
N LEU A 409 -23.72 -4.84 -14.30
CA LEU A 409 -24.28 -6.13 -13.86
C LEU A 409 -24.74 -6.11 -12.39
N ALA A 410 -24.51 -5.00 -11.68
CA ALA A 410 -24.92 -4.81 -10.30
C ALA A 410 -26.46 -4.88 -10.14
N PRO A 411 -26.97 -5.33 -8.97
CA PRO A 411 -28.39 -5.26 -8.68
C PRO A 411 -28.81 -3.78 -8.62
N LYS A 412 -29.82 -3.40 -9.40
CA LYS A 412 -30.49 -2.11 -9.25
C LYS A 412 -31.10 -2.03 -7.84
N LYS A 413 -30.97 -0.87 -7.22
CA LYS A 413 -31.72 -0.53 -5.99
C LYS A 413 -33.15 -0.14 -6.34
#